data_AF-A0A960SH70-F1
#
_entry.id   AF-A0A960SH70-F1
#
_cell.length_a   1.000
_cell.length_b   1.000
_cell.length_c   1.000
_cell.angle_alpha   90.00
_cell.angle_beta   90.00
_cell.angle_gamma   90.00
#
_symmetry.space_group_name_H-M   'P 1'
#
loop_
_entity.id
_entity.type
_entity.pdbx_description
1 polymer ?
#
loop_
_entity_poly.entity_id
_entity_poly.type
_entity_poly.pdbx_seq_one_letter_code
_entity_poly.pdbx_strand_id
1 'polypeptide(L)'
;WSPDEFRNDVKASIEGGATHINLQPMPMPRTVAECVPYIRECMAIAEEAGIPMTFETHRDRMTTDLYFTLDLIEAVPEMRLTGDLSHFVVAREFAGPPISEQNQAYMTQIIEHCRLFHGRVASREQVQVPIAFPHNKIWLDLFAGWWEQGFKHFKATAPDDATLTFVVELGPPSYAIQGADGKEITDRWAEAIRLKDLVREIWERC
;
A
#
# COMPACT_ATOMS: atom_id res chain seq x y z
N TRP A 1 7.83 -9.32 -16.32
CA TRP A 1 7.01 -10.02 -15.33
C TRP A 1 5.77 -10.58 -15.96
N SER A 2 5.92 -11.75 -16.58
CA SER A 2 4.83 -12.61 -16.99
C SER A 2 4.31 -13.43 -15.79
N PRO A 3 3.14 -14.08 -15.92
CA PRO A 3 2.68 -15.05 -14.93
C PRO A 3 3.65 -16.23 -14.74
N ASP A 4 4.36 -16.65 -15.79
CA ASP A 4 5.39 -17.70 -15.68
C ASP A 4 6.57 -17.29 -14.80
N GLU A 5 7.01 -16.02 -14.91
CA GLU A 5 8.02 -15.47 -14.01
C GLU A 5 7.50 -15.43 -12.56
N PHE A 6 6.22 -15.08 -12.36
CA PHE A 6 5.58 -15.07 -11.04
C PHE A 6 5.52 -16.46 -10.38
N ARG A 7 5.37 -17.56 -11.14
CA ARG A 7 5.44 -18.93 -10.59
C ARG A 7 6.77 -19.20 -9.89
N ASN A 8 7.87 -18.63 -10.39
CA ASN A 8 9.17 -18.76 -9.74
C ASN A 8 9.23 -17.98 -8.41
N ASP A 9 8.62 -16.80 -8.34
CA ASP A 9 8.54 -16.02 -7.11
C ASP A 9 7.69 -16.72 -6.05
N VAL A 10 6.58 -17.35 -6.46
CA VAL A 10 5.73 -18.15 -5.57
C VAL A 10 6.50 -19.33 -5.01
N LYS A 11 7.24 -20.06 -5.85
CA LYS A 11 8.12 -21.14 -5.39
C LYS A 11 9.17 -20.62 -4.40
N ALA A 12 9.87 -19.53 -4.72
CA ALA A 12 10.87 -18.95 -3.84
C ALA A 12 10.27 -18.46 -2.51
N SER A 13 9.04 -17.94 -2.54
CA SER A 13 8.31 -17.50 -1.35
C SER A 13 8.01 -18.66 -0.41
N ILE A 14 7.57 -19.81 -0.96
CA ILE A 14 7.31 -21.02 -0.18
C ILE A 14 8.62 -21.58 0.39
N GLU A 15 9.66 -21.70 -0.43
CA GLU A 15 10.99 -22.19 0.01
C GLU A 15 11.61 -21.29 1.08
N GLY A 16 11.36 -19.98 1.00
CA GLY A 16 11.80 -18.98 1.98
C GLY A 16 10.92 -18.88 3.24
N GLY A 17 9.78 -19.57 3.29
CA GLY A 17 8.86 -19.52 4.43
C GLY A 17 8.07 -18.22 4.55
N ALA A 18 7.82 -17.52 3.44
CA ALA A 18 6.97 -16.34 3.41
C ALA A 18 5.52 -16.69 3.81
N THR A 19 4.85 -15.78 4.52
CA THR A 19 3.46 -15.98 4.93
C THR A 19 2.44 -15.49 3.90
N HIS A 20 2.89 -14.63 2.97
CA HIS A 20 2.09 -14.04 1.91
C HIS A 20 3.00 -13.40 0.85
N ILE A 21 2.40 -13.00 -0.26
CA ILE A 21 3.05 -12.26 -1.34
C ILE A 21 2.43 -10.87 -1.48
N ASN A 22 3.29 -9.85 -1.51
CA ASN A 22 2.98 -8.51 -1.96
C ASN A 22 3.50 -8.34 -3.39
N LEU A 23 2.62 -8.35 -4.39
CA LEU A 23 2.99 -8.24 -5.79
C LEU A 23 2.88 -6.80 -6.28
N GLN A 24 3.96 -6.28 -6.86
CA GLN A 24 3.94 -5.06 -7.67
C GLN A 24 3.71 -5.44 -9.15
N PRO A 25 2.48 -5.33 -9.69
CA PRO A 25 2.19 -5.77 -11.05
C PRO A 25 2.92 -4.90 -12.09
N MET A 26 3.91 -5.50 -12.75
CA MET A 26 4.78 -4.80 -13.72
C MET A 26 4.10 -4.47 -15.05
N PRO A 27 3.20 -5.29 -15.63
CA PRO A 27 2.51 -4.91 -16.85
C PRO A 27 1.66 -3.64 -16.64
N MET A 28 1.80 -2.66 -17.53
CA MET A 28 1.04 -1.40 -17.50
C MET A 28 0.32 -1.16 -18.84
N PRO A 29 -0.64 -2.02 -19.21
CA PRO A 29 -1.42 -1.79 -20.42
C PRO A 29 -2.33 -0.56 -20.24
N ARG A 30 -2.89 -0.06 -21.34
CA ARG A 30 -3.68 1.19 -21.32
C ARG A 30 -5.14 0.98 -20.94
N THR A 31 -5.61 -0.26 -20.93
CA THR A 31 -7.01 -0.58 -20.61
C THR A 31 -7.10 -1.59 -19.47
N VAL A 32 -8.14 -1.45 -18.65
CA VAL A 32 -8.47 -2.38 -17.56
C VAL A 32 -8.67 -3.80 -18.11
N ALA A 33 -9.35 -3.94 -19.25
CA ALA A 33 -9.62 -5.24 -19.87
C ALA A 33 -8.35 -6.04 -20.19
N GLU A 34 -7.25 -5.36 -20.58
CA GLU A 34 -5.96 -5.99 -20.84
C GLU A 34 -5.23 -6.41 -19.55
N CYS A 35 -5.57 -5.83 -18.39
CA CYS A 35 -5.00 -6.19 -17.09
C CYS A 35 -5.62 -7.47 -16.51
N VAL A 36 -6.92 -7.66 -16.72
CA VAL A 36 -7.72 -8.70 -16.06
C VAL A 36 -7.12 -10.11 -16.22
N PRO A 37 -6.69 -10.56 -17.42
CA PRO A 37 -6.09 -11.89 -17.56
C PRO A 37 -4.84 -12.08 -16.72
N TYR A 38 -3.97 -11.07 -16.64
CA TYR A 38 -2.74 -11.12 -15.84
C TYR A 38 -3.04 -11.21 -14.34
N ILE A 39 -3.96 -10.36 -13.85
CA ILE A 39 -4.37 -10.34 -12.43
C ILE A 39 -4.93 -11.70 -12.04
N ARG A 40 -5.88 -12.23 -12.84
CA ARG A 40 -6.55 -13.51 -12.56
C ARG A 40 -5.59 -14.69 -12.59
N GLU A 41 -4.65 -14.72 -13.54
CA GLU A 41 -3.65 -15.78 -13.61
C GLU A 41 -2.71 -15.74 -12.39
N CYS A 42 -2.23 -14.56 -11.98
CA CYS A 42 -1.40 -14.45 -10.78
C CYS A 42 -2.17 -14.93 -9.52
N MET A 43 -3.43 -14.54 -9.38
CA MET A 43 -4.29 -15.00 -8.28
C MET A 43 -4.45 -16.52 -8.28
N ALA A 44 -4.73 -17.12 -9.45
CA ALA A 44 -4.87 -18.57 -9.59
C ALA A 44 -3.56 -19.32 -9.23
N ILE A 45 -2.41 -18.78 -9.63
CA ILE A 45 -1.10 -19.34 -9.27
C ILE A 45 -0.88 -19.35 -7.76
N ALA A 46 -1.18 -18.23 -7.09
CA ALA A 46 -1.01 -18.12 -5.64
C ALA A 46 -1.99 -19.01 -4.88
N GLU A 47 -3.24 -19.12 -5.35
CA GLU A 47 -4.26 -20.01 -4.80
C GLU A 47 -3.86 -21.49 -4.94
N GLU A 48 -3.41 -21.92 -6.13
CA GLU A 48 -2.92 -23.29 -6.39
C GLU A 48 -1.77 -23.66 -5.43
N ALA A 49 -0.91 -22.69 -5.13
CA ALA A 49 0.23 -22.86 -4.24
C ALA A 49 -0.11 -22.69 -2.76
N GLY A 50 -1.35 -22.31 -2.42
CA GLY A 50 -1.81 -22.11 -1.04
C GLY A 50 -1.16 -20.94 -0.31
N ILE A 51 -0.64 -19.94 -1.03
CA ILE A 51 0.00 -18.75 -0.44
C ILE A 51 -0.88 -17.51 -0.69
N PRO A 52 -1.30 -16.78 0.36
CA PRO A 52 -2.06 -15.53 0.17
C PRO A 52 -1.27 -14.51 -0.64
N MET A 53 -1.95 -13.76 -1.51
CA MET A 53 -1.34 -12.67 -2.24
C MET A 53 -2.19 -11.41 -2.27
N THR A 54 -1.53 -10.29 -2.51
CA THR A 54 -2.13 -8.97 -2.70
C THR A 54 -1.38 -8.19 -3.77
N PHE A 55 -2.04 -7.21 -4.36
CA PHE A 55 -1.45 -6.29 -5.33
C PHE A 55 -1.17 -4.95 -4.66
N GLU A 56 0.08 -4.50 -4.68
CA GLU A 56 0.45 -3.22 -4.07
C GLU A 56 -0.06 -2.05 -4.89
N THR A 57 -0.60 -1.03 -4.24
CA THR A 57 -0.78 0.29 -4.86
C THR A 57 0.57 0.95 -5.01
N HIS A 58 1.12 1.04 -6.23
CA HIS A 58 2.50 1.48 -6.43
C HIS A 58 2.66 2.32 -7.71
N ARG A 59 3.43 3.41 -7.61
CA ARG A 59 3.75 4.26 -8.78
C ARG A 59 4.63 3.51 -9.77
N ASP A 60 4.54 3.81 -11.06
CA ASP A 60 5.31 3.08 -12.10
C ASP A 60 4.94 1.57 -12.17
N ARG A 61 3.75 1.20 -11.71
CA ARG A 61 3.16 -0.16 -11.80
C ARG A 61 1.72 -0.07 -12.31
N MET A 62 1.08 -1.21 -12.57
CA MET A 62 -0.31 -1.27 -13.04
C MET A 62 -1.29 -0.44 -12.19
N THR A 63 -1.03 -0.38 -10.89
CA THR A 63 -1.82 0.29 -9.85
C THR A 63 -1.36 1.72 -9.57
N THR A 64 -0.67 2.37 -10.53
CA THR A 64 -0.09 3.71 -10.34
C THR A 64 -1.14 4.83 -10.24
N ASP A 65 -2.28 4.69 -10.91
CA ASP A 65 -3.34 5.69 -10.94
C ASP A 65 -4.54 5.22 -10.12
N LEU A 66 -5.10 6.15 -9.33
CA LEU A 66 -6.21 5.87 -8.43
C LEU A 66 -7.46 5.43 -9.21
N TYR A 67 -7.82 6.12 -10.28
CA TYR A 67 -9.03 5.82 -11.03
C TYR A 67 -8.90 4.50 -11.78
N PHE A 68 -7.75 4.28 -12.42
CA PHE A 68 -7.46 3.00 -13.04
C PHE A 68 -7.53 1.85 -12.02
N THR A 69 -7.03 2.05 -10.80
CA THR A 69 -7.10 1.03 -9.74
C THR A 69 -8.53 0.80 -9.25
N LEU A 70 -9.37 1.84 -9.17
CA LEU A 70 -10.80 1.70 -8.88
C LEU A 70 -11.51 0.87 -9.96
N ASP A 71 -11.21 1.12 -11.24
CA ASP A 71 -11.77 0.34 -12.34
C ASP A 71 -11.28 -1.12 -12.33
N LEU A 72 -10.03 -1.35 -11.89
CA LEU A 72 -9.47 -2.71 -11.73
C LEU A 72 -10.21 -3.50 -10.64
N ILE A 73 -10.44 -2.92 -9.46
CA ILE A 73 -11.16 -3.61 -8.37
C ILE A 73 -12.65 -3.76 -8.70
N GLU A 74 -13.24 -2.91 -9.54
CA GLU A 74 -14.60 -3.14 -10.08
C GLU A 74 -14.61 -4.34 -11.05
N ALA A 75 -13.62 -4.43 -11.94
CA ALA A 75 -13.52 -5.52 -12.91
C ALA A 75 -13.10 -6.87 -12.30
N VAL A 76 -12.37 -6.83 -11.18
CA VAL A 76 -11.91 -8.01 -10.41
C VAL A 76 -12.19 -7.78 -8.91
N PRO A 77 -13.44 -7.90 -8.44
CA PRO A 77 -13.83 -7.61 -7.04
C PRO A 77 -13.13 -8.46 -5.98
N GLU A 78 -12.61 -9.63 -6.37
CA GLU A 78 -11.80 -10.50 -5.53
C GLU A 78 -10.36 -10.01 -5.35
N MET A 79 -9.89 -9.06 -6.16
CA MET A 79 -8.56 -8.46 -6.06
C MET A 79 -8.39 -7.79 -4.69
N ARG A 80 -7.36 -8.21 -3.95
CA ARG A 80 -6.99 -7.62 -2.65
C ARG A 80 -5.72 -6.80 -2.77
N LEU A 81 -5.68 -5.68 -2.06
CA LEU A 81 -4.62 -4.71 -2.15
C LEU A 81 -3.67 -4.75 -0.94
N THR A 82 -2.40 -4.44 -1.20
CA THR A 82 -1.52 -3.85 -0.19
C THR A 82 -1.61 -2.34 -0.35
N GLY A 83 -2.18 -1.68 0.66
CA GLY A 83 -2.31 -0.23 0.68
C GLY A 83 -0.99 0.44 1.04
N ASP A 84 -0.12 0.66 0.06
CA ASP A 84 0.85 1.76 0.11
C ASP A 84 0.18 3.03 -0.46
N LEU A 85 -0.61 3.67 0.41
CA LEU A 85 -1.45 4.82 0.05
C LEU A 85 -0.62 6.06 -0.33
N SER A 86 0.70 6.05 -0.04
CA SER A 86 1.61 7.15 -0.33
C SER A 86 1.70 7.44 -1.82
N HIS A 87 1.59 6.39 -2.64
CA HIS A 87 1.65 6.50 -4.08
C HIS A 87 0.48 7.30 -4.66
N PHE A 88 -0.74 7.14 -4.16
CA PHE A 88 -1.89 7.91 -4.65
C PHE A 88 -1.84 9.37 -4.22
N VAL A 89 -1.37 9.67 -2.99
CA VAL A 89 -1.23 11.06 -2.53
C VAL A 89 -0.31 11.86 -3.46
N VAL A 90 0.81 11.27 -3.86
CA VAL A 90 1.77 11.91 -4.77
C VAL A 90 1.25 11.90 -6.21
N ALA A 91 0.86 10.74 -6.74
CA ALA A 91 0.54 10.59 -8.16
C ALA A 91 -0.74 11.35 -8.58
N ARG A 92 -1.70 11.51 -7.67
CA ARG A 92 -2.93 12.29 -7.90
C ARG A 92 -2.79 13.75 -7.49
N GLU A 93 -1.63 14.17 -6.98
CA GLU A 93 -1.37 15.50 -6.43
C GLU A 93 -2.51 15.99 -5.53
N PHE A 94 -2.88 15.21 -4.51
CA PHE A 94 -3.96 15.62 -3.60
C PHE A 94 -3.61 16.97 -2.95
N ALA A 95 -4.46 17.99 -3.15
CA ALA A 95 -4.17 19.38 -2.76
C ALA A 95 -3.72 19.53 -1.29
N GLY A 96 -4.19 18.67 -0.40
CA GLY A 96 -3.71 18.49 0.97
C GLY A 96 -4.83 18.07 1.90
N PRO A 97 -4.54 17.78 3.18
CA PRO A 97 -5.57 17.46 4.15
C PRO A 97 -6.26 18.75 4.65
N PRO A 98 -7.59 18.74 4.86
CA PRO A 98 -8.49 17.67 4.46
C PRO A 98 -8.58 17.57 2.93
N ILE A 99 -8.52 16.35 2.41
CA ILE A 99 -8.76 16.11 0.99
C ILE A 99 -10.25 16.34 0.68
N SER A 100 -10.60 16.52 -0.60
CA SER A 100 -12.01 16.67 -0.99
C SER A 100 -12.83 15.45 -0.60
N GLU A 101 -14.12 15.64 -0.33
CA GLU A 101 -15.06 14.54 -0.02
C GLU A 101 -15.05 13.47 -1.11
N GLN A 102 -14.96 13.89 -2.38
CA GLN A 102 -14.85 12.98 -3.52
C GLN A 102 -13.59 12.12 -3.46
N ASN A 103 -12.41 12.73 -3.20
CA ASN A 103 -11.17 11.95 -3.07
C ASN A 103 -11.22 11.04 -1.84
N GLN A 104 -11.85 11.47 -0.75
CA GLN A 104 -12.02 10.63 0.45
C GLN A 104 -12.93 9.42 0.17
N ALA A 105 -13.98 9.59 -0.65
CA ALA A 105 -14.84 8.49 -1.09
C ALA A 105 -14.07 7.47 -1.95
N TYR A 106 -13.20 7.94 -2.85
CA TYR A 106 -12.33 7.06 -3.64
C TYR A 106 -11.31 6.32 -2.78
N MET A 107 -10.64 7.01 -1.85
CA MET A 107 -9.71 6.37 -0.91
C MET A 107 -10.42 5.33 -0.04
N THR A 108 -11.66 5.58 0.36
CA THR A 108 -12.47 4.61 1.10
C THR A 108 -12.63 3.30 0.33
N GLN A 109 -12.99 3.36 -0.96
CA GLN A 109 -13.13 2.17 -1.80
C GLN A 109 -11.81 1.38 -1.91
N ILE A 110 -10.67 2.07 -2.07
CA ILE A 110 -9.34 1.44 -2.07
C ILE A 110 -9.06 0.76 -0.72
N ILE A 111 -9.28 1.47 0.39
CA ILE A 111 -8.97 1.00 1.75
C ILE A 111 -9.79 -0.25 2.10
N GLU A 112 -11.06 -0.33 1.68
CA GLU A 112 -11.91 -1.50 1.91
C GLU A 112 -11.43 -2.76 1.16
N HIS A 113 -10.68 -2.58 0.05
CA HIS A 113 -10.03 -3.68 -0.67
C HIS A 113 -8.65 -4.05 -0.11
N CYS A 114 -8.10 -3.26 0.80
CA CYS A 114 -6.81 -3.55 1.41
C CYS A 114 -6.90 -4.72 2.40
N ARG A 115 -5.88 -5.57 2.41
CA ARG A 115 -5.65 -6.62 3.43
C ARG A 115 -4.30 -6.49 4.12
N LEU A 116 -3.41 -5.70 3.52
CA LEU A 116 -2.10 -5.34 4.04
C LEU A 116 -1.90 -3.84 3.87
N PHE A 117 -1.02 -3.27 4.69
CA PHE A 117 -0.71 -1.85 4.63
C PHE A 117 0.80 -1.62 4.71
N HIS A 118 1.26 -0.64 3.94
CA HIS A 118 2.60 -0.07 4.04
C HIS A 118 2.51 1.30 4.69
N GLY A 119 3.39 1.55 5.66
CA GLY A 119 3.32 2.69 6.58
C GLY A 119 3.98 3.98 6.11
N ARG A 120 4.25 4.11 4.81
CA ARG A 120 4.88 5.33 4.28
C ARG A 120 3.90 6.50 4.34
N VAL A 121 4.39 7.65 4.78
CA VAL A 121 3.63 8.91 4.80
C VAL A 121 4.17 9.84 3.73
N ALA A 122 3.31 10.25 2.81
CA ALA A 122 3.62 11.21 1.76
C ALA A 122 2.95 12.57 2.00
N SER A 123 3.55 13.60 1.40
CA SER A 123 2.81 14.79 0.98
C SER A 123 2.54 14.71 -0.52
N ARG A 124 1.78 15.66 -1.07
CA ARG A 124 1.58 15.73 -2.54
C ARG A 124 2.84 15.93 -3.36
N GLU A 125 3.92 16.44 -2.75
CA GLU A 125 5.17 16.77 -3.45
C GLU A 125 6.34 15.85 -3.08
N GLN A 126 6.20 15.05 -2.02
CA GLN A 126 7.24 14.17 -1.53
C GLN A 126 6.65 12.84 -1.06
N VAL A 127 7.11 11.74 -1.63
CA VAL A 127 6.59 10.40 -1.32
C VAL A 127 6.90 9.91 0.09
N GLN A 128 7.94 10.45 0.72
CA GLN A 128 8.29 10.14 2.10
C GLN A 128 8.71 11.42 2.82
N VAL A 129 7.83 11.89 3.70
CA VAL A 129 8.09 13.07 4.53
C VAL A 129 8.59 12.68 5.93
N PRO A 130 9.50 13.47 6.52
CA PRO A 130 9.85 13.41 7.94
C PRO A 130 8.62 13.51 8.85
N ILE A 131 8.21 12.42 9.50
CA ILE A 131 7.05 12.42 10.40
C ILE A 131 7.32 13.14 11.71
N ALA A 132 8.59 13.31 12.08
CA ALA A 132 8.99 14.03 13.28
C ALA A 132 8.78 15.56 13.15
N PHE A 133 8.63 16.09 11.94
CA PHE A 133 8.54 17.53 11.71
C PHE A 133 7.11 18.04 11.95
N PRO A 134 6.92 19.11 12.76
CA PRO A 134 5.58 19.57 13.12
C PRO A 134 4.66 19.91 11.94
N HIS A 135 5.21 20.46 10.84
CA HIS A 135 4.42 20.79 9.64
C HIS A 135 3.96 19.55 8.86
N ASN A 136 4.61 18.39 9.05
CA ASN A 136 4.21 17.14 8.42
C ASN A 136 3.15 16.37 9.22
N LYS A 137 2.83 16.83 10.44
CA LYS A 137 1.80 16.20 11.28
C LYS A 137 0.47 16.07 10.54
N ILE A 138 0.11 17.06 9.73
CA ILE A 138 -1.14 17.05 8.96
C ILE A 138 -1.23 15.85 7.98
N TRP A 139 -0.10 15.48 7.39
CA TRP A 139 -0.01 14.30 6.51
C TRP A 139 -0.02 13.01 7.33
N LEU A 140 0.76 12.94 8.42
CA LEU A 140 0.72 11.78 9.32
C LEU A 140 -0.70 11.52 9.85
N ASP A 141 -1.43 12.55 10.23
CA ASP A 141 -2.81 12.44 10.73
C ASP A 141 -3.76 11.90 9.64
N LEU A 142 -3.61 12.32 8.38
CA LEU A 142 -4.39 11.79 7.27
C LEU A 142 -4.16 10.28 7.08
N PHE A 143 -2.90 9.85 7.02
CA PHE A 143 -2.55 8.45 6.87
C PHE A 143 -2.98 7.62 8.09
N ALA A 144 -2.81 8.14 9.30
CA ALA A 144 -3.29 7.50 10.52
C ALA A 144 -4.80 7.28 10.50
N GLY A 145 -5.57 8.24 9.98
CA GLY A 145 -7.02 8.10 9.78
C GLY A 145 -7.38 7.01 8.76
N TRP A 146 -6.65 6.93 7.65
CA TRP A 146 -6.86 5.87 6.65
C TRP A 146 -6.47 4.48 7.17
N TRP A 147 -5.37 4.36 7.91
CA TRP A 147 -5.00 3.11 8.56
C TRP A 147 -6.05 2.68 9.58
N GLU A 148 -6.55 3.61 10.41
CA GLU A 148 -7.64 3.34 11.35
C GLU A 148 -8.90 2.84 10.63
N GLN A 149 -9.29 3.48 9.54
CA GLN A 149 -10.40 3.05 8.69
C GLN A 149 -10.19 1.63 8.16
N GLY A 150 -9.00 1.35 7.62
CA GLY A 150 -8.63 0.03 7.12
C GLY A 150 -8.64 -1.05 8.19
N PHE A 151 -8.14 -0.75 9.39
CA PHE A 151 -8.10 -1.69 10.51
C PHE A 151 -9.50 -2.01 11.03
N LYS A 152 -10.37 -1.01 11.14
CA LYS A 152 -11.79 -1.20 11.49
C LYS A 152 -12.50 -2.07 10.47
N HIS A 153 -12.29 -1.78 9.18
CA HIS A 153 -12.85 -2.59 8.10
C HIS A 153 -12.34 -4.03 8.14
N PHE A 154 -11.03 -4.22 8.36
CA PHE A 154 -10.44 -5.55 8.47
C PHE A 154 -11.03 -6.32 9.66
N LYS A 155 -11.07 -5.74 10.87
CA LYS A 155 -11.67 -6.39 12.05
C LYS A 155 -13.14 -6.76 11.86
N ALA A 156 -13.88 -5.98 11.07
CA ALA A 156 -15.29 -6.23 10.80
C ALA A 156 -15.56 -7.31 9.73
N THR A 157 -14.58 -7.61 8.87
CA THR A 157 -14.81 -8.44 7.67
C THR A 157 -13.89 -9.65 7.54
N ALA A 158 -12.76 -9.65 8.24
CA ALA A 158 -11.83 -10.77 8.25
C ALA A 158 -12.27 -11.85 9.26
N PRO A 159 -11.89 -13.12 9.06
CA PRO A 159 -12.05 -14.17 10.07
C PRO A 159 -11.43 -13.79 11.43
N ASP A 160 -11.98 -14.31 12.53
CA ASP A 160 -11.52 -14.01 13.89
C ASP A 160 -10.04 -14.34 14.15
N ASP A 161 -9.48 -15.30 13.41
CA ASP A 161 -8.09 -15.73 13.48
C ASP A 161 -7.17 -15.07 12.43
N ALA A 162 -7.71 -14.14 11.63
CA ALA A 162 -6.95 -13.47 10.59
C ALA A 162 -5.95 -12.48 11.16
N THR A 163 -4.78 -12.39 10.51
CA THR A 163 -3.72 -11.44 10.86
C THR A 163 -3.63 -10.35 9.80
N LEU A 164 -3.74 -9.08 10.22
CA LEU A 164 -3.40 -7.95 9.37
C LEU A 164 -1.89 -7.68 9.44
N THR A 165 -1.24 -7.63 8.29
CA THR A 165 0.18 -7.26 8.20
C THR A 165 0.32 -5.77 7.89
N PHE A 166 1.13 -5.09 8.69
CA PHE A 166 1.55 -3.71 8.47
C PHE A 166 3.07 -3.64 8.40
N VAL A 167 3.61 -3.17 7.27
CA VAL A 167 5.06 -2.97 7.10
C VAL A 167 5.37 -1.50 7.31
N VAL A 168 6.29 -1.20 8.23
CA VAL A 168 6.85 0.15 8.35
C VAL A 168 7.83 0.37 7.18
N GLU A 169 7.27 0.85 6.08
CA GLU A 169 7.90 0.85 4.77
C GLU A 169 8.58 2.21 4.52
N LEU A 170 9.74 2.42 5.15
CA LEU A 170 10.59 3.58 4.85
C LEU A 170 11.57 3.20 3.74
N GLY A 171 11.43 3.85 2.59
CA GLY A 171 12.19 3.60 1.38
C GLY A 171 13.68 3.97 1.52
N PRO A 172 14.48 3.68 0.48
CA PRO A 172 15.92 3.97 0.46
C PRO A 172 16.19 5.48 0.53
N PRO A 173 17.45 5.92 0.74
CA PRO A 173 17.79 7.33 0.97
C PRO A 173 17.27 8.31 -0.09
N SER A 174 17.13 7.88 -1.35
CA SER A 174 16.57 8.71 -2.43
C SER A 174 15.07 9.02 -2.29
N TYR A 175 14.34 8.33 -1.43
CA TYR A 175 12.93 8.61 -1.12
C TYR A 175 12.80 9.62 0.02
N ALA A 176 13.76 9.62 0.94
CA ALA A 176 13.78 10.52 2.08
C ALA A 176 14.26 11.92 1.67
N ILE A 177 13.98 12.91 2.52
CA ILE A 177 14.56 14.25 2.34
C ILE A 177 16.03 14.20 2.77
N GLN A 178 16.91 14.65 1.88
CA GLN A 178 18.34 14.72 2.11
C GLN A 178 18.81 16.18 2.22
N GLY A 179 19.80 16.41 3.07
CA GLY A 179 20.47 17.70 3.20
C GLY A 179 21.40 17.97 2.01
N ALA A 180 22.02 19.15 2.01
CA ALA A 180 23.00 19.52 0.98
C ALA A 180 24.24 18.59 0.94
N ASP A 181 24.48 17.81 2.00
CA ASP A 181 25.54 16.82 2.10
C ASP A 181 25.14 15.42 1.58
N GLY A 182 23.90 15.26 1.07
CA GLY A 182 23.37 14.00 0.56
C GLY A 182 22.96 13.01 1.64
N LYS A 183 22.95 13.41 2.92
CA LYS A 183 22.48 12.56 4.03
C LYS A 183 21.04 12.87 4.38
N GLU A 184 20.33 11.87 4.88
CA GLU A 184 18.99 12.07 5.41
C GLU A 184 19.01 13.07 6.57
N ILE A 185 18.04 13.97 6.57
CA ILE A 185 17.90 14.97 7.63
C ILE A 185 17.14 14.44 8.85
N THR A 186 16.71 13.18 8.82
CA THR A 186 16.07 12.46 9.94
C THR A 186 16.76 11.13 10.24
N ASP A 187 16.55 10.64 11.46
CA ASP A 187 16.90 9.27 11.84
C ASP A 187 15.77 8.32 11.42
N ARG A 188 15.98 7.60 10.31
CA ARG A 188 15.02 6.63 9.77
C ARG A 188 14.66 5.54 10.76
N TRP A 189 15.59 5.06 11.59
CA TRP A 189 15.30 4.02 12.55
C TRP A 189 14.37 4.54 13.65
N ALA A 190 14.65 5.74 14.16
CA ALA A 190 13.76 6.38 15.13
C ALA A 190 12.36 6.64 14.56
N GLU A 191 12.25 7.08 13.30
CA GLU A 191 10.97 7.25 12.61
C GLU A 191 10.24 5.91 12.43
N ALA A 192 10.95 4.84 12.08
CA ALA A 192 10.36 3.52 11.92
C ALA A 192 9.77 2.99 13.23
N ILE A 193 10.48 3.16 14.35
CA ILE A 193 9.98 2.78 15.68
C ILE A 193 8.73 3.60 16.04
N ARG A 194 8.75 4.90 15.77
CA ARG A 194 7.59 5.78 16.02
C ARG A 194 6.35 5.38 15.21
N LEU A 195 6.51 5.03 13.93
CA LEU A 195 5.40 4.52 13.11
C LEU A 195 4.86 3.19 13.65
N LYS A 196 5.76 2.27 13.98
CA LYS A 196 5.39 0.97 14.55
C LYS A 196 4.59 1.14 15.85
N ASP A 197 5.01 2.04 16.74
CA ASP A 197 4.31 2.31 18.00
C ASP A 197 2.94 2.97 17.75
N LEU A 198 2.89 4.01 16.90
CA LEU A 198 1.62 4.67 16.52
C LEU A 198 0.62 3.68 15.92
N VAL A 199 1.05 2.82 15.01
CA VAL A 199 0.16 1.87 14.32
C VAL A 199 -0.40 0.83 15.29
N ARG A 200 0.39 0.41 16.28
CA ARG A 200 -0.09 -0.45 17.37
C ARG A 200 -1.13 0.27 18.22
N GLU A 201 -0.92 1.54 18.57
CA GLU A 201 -1.91 2.34 19.30
C GLU A 201 -3.22 2.50 18.51
N ILE A 202 -3.14 2.69 17.19
CA ILE A 202 -4.31 2.73 16.31
C ILE A 202 -5.02 1.37 16.32
N TRP A 203 -4.27 0.27 16.23
CA TRP A 203 -4.85 -1.07 16.23
C TRP A 203 -5.61 -1.41 17.52
N GLU A 204 -5.06 -1.05 18.69
CA GLU A 204 -5.68 -1.33 20.00
C GLU A 204 -6.99 -0.57 20.24
N ARG A 205 -7.19 0.59 19.59
CA ARG A 205 -8.43 1.38 19.71
C ARG A 205 -9.51 1.03 18.68
N CYS A 206 -9.19 0.23 17.66
CA CYS A 206 -10.14 -0.26 16.66
C CYS A 206 -10.96 -1.44 17.20
#